data_AF-V4YCI1-F1
#
_entry.id   AF-V4YCI1-F1
#
_cell.length_a   1.000
_cell.length_b   1.000
_cell.length_c   1.000
_cell.angle_alpha   90.00
_cell.angle_beta   90.00
_cell.angle_gamma   90.00
#
_symmetry.space_group_name_H-M   'P 1'
#
loop_
_entity.id
_entity.type
_entity.pdbx_description
1 polymer ?
#
loop_
_entity_poly.entity_id
_entity_poly.type
_entity_poly.pdbx_seq_one_letter_code
_entity_poly.pdbx_strand_id
1 'polypeptide(L)'
;MDRDDGPVADAAVRIRDDGLTVVSASTDEQGEFSSPDIEQGEYQLQVSKEGHFTNTTTIQVGEDSNQTVQLRQGSIPLSVVVADDHGSETTFIQGAQVIVEGIGAVTTLGNGEASLSVPVNSRVQLEVTKDGYGTTRRQKLVKEQPTDVEFLISRTPAVSLDPETERVVAGERLSVTVTDEYGEPVQGASVRVDNDLRVKTDADGTATVDIDDPGEREVTASKGSLESAPVTIRGVADETETTTSTSTSADTSTETDTETQTATEESVPGFGVVVGVVAMMTFLAAARHRE
;
A
#
# COMPACT_ATOMS: atom_id res chain seq x y z
N MET A 1 35.98 -13.67 19.91
CA MET A 1 35.20 -14.23 21.03
C MET A 1 34.13 -13.20 21.31
N ASP A 2 32.92 -13.46 20.81
CA ASP A 2 31.82 -12.49 20.80
C ASP A 2 31.26 -12.23 22.21
N ARG A 3 30.72 -11.03 22.38
CA ARG A 3 30.41 -10.36 23.65
C ARG A 3 28.92 -10.47 24.02
N ASP A 4 28.38 -11.65 24.30
CA ASP A 4 26.97 -11.79 24.69
C ASP A 4 26.73 -12.79 25.85
N ASP A 5 27.70 -12.96 26.75
CA ASP A 5 27.56 -13.83 27.94
C ASP A 5 27.28 -12.96 29.18
N GLY A 6 26.09 -12.34 29.20
CA GLY A 6 25.63 -11.46 30.27
C GLY A 6 24.42 -12.02 31.02
N PRO A 7 24.15 -11.55 32.25
CA PRO A 7 22.97 -11.97 33.00
C PRO A 7 21.68 -11.62 32.25
N VAL A 8 20.69 -12.52 32.29
CA VAL A 8 19.38 -12.30 31.66
C VAL A 8 18.34 -12.00 32.72
N ALA A 9 18.03 -10.73 32.90
CA ALA A 9 16.99 -10.26 33.81
C ALA A 9 15.57 -10.50 33.28
N ASP A 10 14.61 -10.60 34.19
CA ASP A 10 13.19 -10.84 33.94
C ASP A 10 12.91 -12.02 32.99
N ALA A 11 13.74 -13.07 33.04
CA ALA A 11 13.44 -14.33 32.39
C ALA A 11 12.41 -15.07 33.23
N ALA A 12 11.30 -15.48 32.62
CA ALA A 12 10.27 -16.24 33.30
C ALA A 12 10.77 -17.67 33.56
N VAL A 13 10.83 -18.05 34.83
CA VAL A 13 11.25 -19.37 35.31
C VAL A 13 10.03 -20.14 35.80
N ARG A 14 9.86 -21.37 35.33
CA ARG A 14 8.84 -22.31 35.79
C ARG A 14 9.47 -23.65 36.13
N ILE A 15 9.20 -24.15 37.34
CA ILE A 15 9.59 -25.49 37.78
C ILE A 15 8.32 -26.33 37.83
N ARG A 16 8.36 -27.51 37.20
CA ARG A 16 7.23 -28.44 37.15
C ARG A 16 7.59 -29.82 37.67
N ASP A 17 6.67 -30.38 38.44
CA ASP A 17 6.68 -31.77 38.90
C ASP A 17 5.48 -32.49 38.30
N ASP A 18 5.71 -33.61 37.60
CA ASP A 18 4.68 -34.37 36.86
C ASP A 18 3.69 -33.49 36.05
N GLY A 19 4.21 -32.41 35.46
CA GLY A 19 3.45 -31.45 34.65
C GLY A 19 2.71 -30.35 35.43
N LEU A 20 2.64 -30.44 36.76
CA LEU A 20 2.11 -29.39 37.62
C LEU A 20 3.18 -28.32 37.87
N THR A 21 2.83 -27.04 37.69
CA THR A 21 3.76 -25.94 38.02
C THR A 21 3.79 -25.73 39.52
N VAL A 22 4.92 -26.05 40.15
CA VAL A 22 5.15 -25.90 41.60
C VAL A 22 5.80 -24.57 41.93
N VAL A 23 6.59 -24.00 41.02
CA VAL A 23 7.22 -22.69 41.18
C VAL A 23 7.10 -21.90 39.88
N SER A 24 6.77 -20.61 39.99
CA SER A 24 6.76 -19.65 38.87
C SER A 24 7.26 -18.30 39.36
N ALA A 25 8.32 -17.78 38.73
CA ALA A 25 8.96 -16.53 39.10
C ALA A 25 9.68 -15.91 37.90
N SER A 26 10.40 -14.82 38.13
CA SER A 26 11.30 -14.21 37.15
C SER A 26 12.70 -14.06 37.75
N THR A 27 13.73 -14.10 36.91
CA THR A 27 15.10 -13.73 37.32
C THR A 27 15.21 -12.24 37.64
N ASP A 28 16.11 -11.89 38.54
CA ASP A 28 16.41 -10.52 38.94
C ASP A 28 17.36 -9.80 37.95
N GLU A 29 17.79 -8.57 38.29
CA GLU A 29 18.69 -7.75 37.48
C GLU A 29 20.08 -8.39 37.25
N GLN A 30 20.48 -9.32 38.11
CA GLN A 30 21.71 -10.10 38.00
C GLN A 30 21.47 -11.44 37.28
N GLY A 31 20.26 -11.69 36.78
CA GLY A 31 19.89 -12.93 36.10
C GLY A 31 19.76 -14.11 37.06
N GLU A 32 19.71 -13.86 38.36
CA GLU A 32 19.62 -14.89 39.39
C GLU A 32 18.17 -15.13 39.79
N PHE A 33 17.89 -16.35 40.25
CA PHE A 33 16.60 -16.74 40.80
C PHE A 33 16.85 -17.81 41.87
N SER A 34 16.19 -17.67 43.01
CA SER A 34 16.17 -18.67 44.07
C SER A 34 14.73 -19.11 44.31
N SER A 35 14.48 -20.41 44.24
CA SER A 35 13.17 -20.97 44.55
C SER A 35 12.94 -21.00 46.06
N PRO A 36 11.68 -21.00 46.52
CA PRO A 36 11.34 -21.50 47.85
C PRO A 36 11.81 -22.95 48.02
N ASP A 37 11.83 -23.42 49.27
CA ASP A 37 12.11 -24.82 49.58
C ASP A 37 11.13 -25.74 48.83
N ILE A 38 11.67 -26.70 48.08
CA ILE A 38 10.92 -27.73 47.35
C ILE A 38 11.47 -29.12 47.71
N GLU A 39 10.63 -30.15 47.57
CA GLU A 39 11.03 -31.51 47.90
C GLU A 39 12.14 -32.00 46.97
N GLN A 40 13.03 -32.86 47.49
CA GLN A 40 14.07 -33.48 46.67
C GLN A 40 13.44 -34.40 45.63
N GLY A 41 13.91 -34.31 44.39
CA GLY A 41 13.32 -35.07 43.30
C GLY A 41 13.69 -34.55 41.92
N GLU A 42 13.09 -35.16 40.91
CA GLU A 42 13.26 -34.78 39.51
C GLU A 42 12.21 -33.74 39.10
N TYR A 43 12.64 -32.67 38.45
CA TYR A 43 11.75 -31.61 37.98
C TYR A 43 12.06 -31.21 36.54
N GLN A 44 11.06 -30.66 35.85
CA GLN A 44 11.27 -29.94 34.61
C GLN A 44 11.42 -28.44 34.88
N LEU A 45 12.59 -27.91 34.56
CA LEU A 45 12.87 -26.47 34.56
C LEU A 45 12.64 -25.89 33.18
N GLN A 46 11.73 -24.94 33.07
CA GLN A 46 11.48 -24.15 31.87
C GLN A 46 11.86 -22.70 32.12
N VAL A 47 12.73 -22.15 31.28
CA VAL A 47 13.12 -20.73 31.31
C VAL A 47 12.82 -20.10 29.96
N SER A 48 12.13 -18.96 29.96
CA SER A 48 11.74 -18.25 28.73
C SER A 48 11.91 -16.75 28.88
N LYS A 49 12.37 -16.08 27.83
CA LYS A 49 12.51 -14.62 27.75
C LYS A 49 12.13 -14.18 26.34
N GLU A 50 11.50 -13.02 26.23
CA GLU A 50 11.25 -12.39 24.93
C GLU A 50 12.56 -12.27 24.12
N GLY A 51 12.49 -12.60 22.84
CA GLY A 51 13.63 -12.63 21.92
C GLY A 51 14.61 -13.80 22.13
N HIS A 52 14.31 -14.74 23.03
CA HIS A 52 15.16 -15.89 23.30
C HIS A 52 14.38 -17.20 23.14
N PHE A 53 15.06 -18.24 22.68
CA PHE A 53 14.49 -19.59 22.66
C PHE A 53 14.25 -20.08 24.09
N THR A 54 13.11 -20.73 24.30
CA THR A 54 12.74 -21.36 25.56
C THR A 54 13.69 -22.52 25.82
N ASN A 55 14.30 -22.52 26.99
CA ASN A 55 15.07 -23.65 27.46
C ASN A 55 14.15 -24.52 28.33
N THR A 56 14.07 -25.82 28.04
CA THR A 56 13.39 -26.79 28.90
C THR A 56 14.37 -27.92 29.18
N THR A 57 14.69 -28.12 30.45
CA THR A 57 15.65 -29.14 30.88
C THR A 57 15.12 -29.88 32.11
N THR A 58 15.48 -31.14 32.24
CA THR A 58 15.21 -31.91 33.45
C THR A 58 16.34 -31.69 34.45
N ILE A 59 16.00 -31.38 35.70
CA ILE A 59 16.95 -31.18 36.80
C ILE A 59 16.66 -32.15 37.94
N GLN A 60 17.70 -32.52 38.68
CA GLN A 60 17.59 -33.27 39.94
C GLN A 60 17.87 -32.31 41.10
N VAL A 61 16.92 -32.18 42.01
CA VAL A 61 17.00 -31.28 43.17
C VAL A 61 17.37 -32.11 44.41
N GLY A 62 18.54 -31.83 44.99
CA GLY A 62 19.01 -32.32 46.28
C GLY A 62 19.04 -31.20 47.34
N GLU A 63 19.84 -31.36 48.41
CA GLU A 63 19.91 -30.39 49.53
C GLU A 63 20.38 -28.98 49.09
N ASP A 64 21.42 -28.90 48.26
CA ASP A 64 21.93 -27.63 47.70
C ASP A 64 22.14 -27.80 46.19
N SER A 65 21.19 -27.32 45.39
CA SER A 65 21.21 -27.48 43.93
C SER A 65 21.34 -26.13 43.25
N ASN A 66 22.41 -25.95 42.48
CA ASN A 66 22.61 -24.78 41.62
C ASN A 66 22.55 -25.22 40.15
N GLN A 67 21.79 -24.50 39.34
CA GLN A 67 21.66 -24.75 37.92
C GLN A 67 21.87 -23.46 37.12
N THR A 68 22.76 -23.52 36.15
CA THR A 68 22.96 -22.43 35.18
C THR A 68 22.22 -22.77 33.89
N VAL A 69 21.36 -21.86 33.44
CA VAL A 69 20.62 -22.00 32.17
C VAL A 69 21.09 -20.94 31.19
N GLN A 70 21.54 -21.37 30.02
CA GLN A 70 21.86 -20.47 28.92
C GLN A 70 20.64 -20.26 28.04
N LEU A 71 20.29 -18.99 27.81
CA LEU A 71 19.27 -18.59 26.86
C LEU A 71 19.95 -18.07 25.59
N ARG A 72 19.52 -18.60 24.45
CA ARG A 72 20.02 -18.15 23.15
C ARG A 72 19.01 -17.19 22.54
N GLN A 73 19.48 -16.02 22.10
CA GLN A 73 18.65 -15.12 21.30
C GLN A 73 18.21 -15.82 20.01
N GLY A 74 17.01 -15.48 19.56
CA GLY A 74 16.39 -16.10 18.40
C GLY A 74 15.44 -15.14 17.70
N SER A 75 15.47 -15.22 16.37
CA SER A 75 14.48 -14.58 15.51
C SER A 75 14.04 -15.55 14.44
N ILE A 76 12.80 -15.40 13.98
CA ILE A 76 12.21 -16.21 12.93
C ILE A 76 11.65 -15.32 11.81
N PRO A 77 11.52 -15.84 10.58
CA PRO A 77 10.78 -15.14 9.55
C PRO A 77 9.30 -15.05 9.94
N LEU A 78 8.77 -13.83 9.85
CA LEU A 78 7.36 -13.51 9.84
C LEU A 78 6.97 -13.20 8.40
N SER A 79 6.12 -14.03 7.82
CA SER A 79 5.55 -13.79 6.49
C SER A 79 4.24 -13.06 6.64
N VAL A 80 4.05 -12.00 5.87
CA VAL A 80 2.82 -11.23 5.83
C VAL A 80 2.30 -11.24 4.41
N VAL A 81 1.01 -11.54 4.25
CA VAL A 81 0.28 -11.41 2.98
C VAL A 81 -0.74 -10.29 3.14
N VAL A 82 -0.73 -9.34 2.22
CA VAL A 82 -1.69 -8.22 2.18
C VAL A 82 -2.55 -8.35 0.95
N ALA A 83 -3.87 -8.33 1.14
CA ALA A 83 -4.83 -8.45 0.07
C ALA A 83 -6.08 -7.58 0.28
N ASP A 84 -6.82 -7.37 -0.80
CA ASP A 84 -8.15 -6.79 -0.85
C ASP A 84 -9.13 -7.93 -1.17
N ASP A 85 -10.12 -8.17 -0.30
CA ASP A 85 -11.14 -9.20 -0.50
C ASP A 85 -12.46 -8.64 -1.05
N HIS A 86 -12.43 -7.41 -1.57
CA HIS A 86 -13.60 -6.82 -2.20
C HIS A 86 -14.06 -7.62 -3.44
N GLY A 87 -15.35 -7.95 -3.47
CA GLY A 87 -15.97 -8.72 -4.54
C GLY A 87 -15.82 -10.23 -4.38
N SER A 88 -15.66 -10.94 -5.51
CA SER A 88 -15.62 -12.41 -5.54
C SER A 88 -14.21 -13.00 -5.58
N GLU A 89 -13.19 -12.19 -5.82
CA GLU A 89 -11.79 -12.62 -5.97
C GLU A 89 -10.87 -11.79 -5.08
N THR A 90 -9.98 -12.46 -4.36
CA THR A 90 -8.97 -11.80 -3.55
C THR A 90 -7.87 -11.22 -4.44
N THR A 91 -7.63 -9.92 -4.33
CA THR A 91 -6.56 -9.22 -5.05
C THR A 91 -5.39 -8.96 -4.12
N PHE A 92 -4.22 -9.53 -4.41
CA PHE A 92 -3.01 -9.25 -3.64
C PHE A 92 -2.52 -7.82 -3.85
N ILE A 93 -2.12 -7.15 -2.77
CA ILE A 93 -1.75 -5.74 -2.80
C ILE A 93 -0.24 -5.60 -2.83
N GLN A 94 0.28 -5.14 -3.97
CA GLN A 94 1.69 -4.75 -4.12
C GLN A 94 1.97 -3.36 -3.55
N GLY A 95 3.15 -3.19 -2.96
CA GLY A 95 3.61 -1.88 -2.54
C GLY A 95 2.93 -1.37 -1.27
N ALA A 96 2.29 -2.23 -0.48
CA ALA A 96 1.81 -1.90 0.87
C ALA A 96 2.98 -1.91 1.84
N GLN A 97 3.03 -0.94 2.75
CA GLN A 97 4.04 -0.87 3.79
C GLN A 97 3.58 -1.67 5.00
N VAL A 98 4.32 -2.73 5.34
CA VAL A 98 4.14 -3.53 6.54
C VAL A 98 5.16 -3.05 7.57
N ILE A 99 4.67 -2.44 8.63
CA ILE A 99 5.46 -1.91 9.73
C ILE A 99 5.31 -2.85 10.92
N VAL A 100 6.42 -3.24 11.52
CA VAL A 100 6.43 -3.92 12.82
C VAL A 100 7.13 -3.03 13.83
N GLU A 101 6.36 -2.57 14.81
CA GLU A 101 6.81 -1.58 15.80
C GLU A 101 8.06 -2.07 16.54
N GLY A 102 9.05 -1.18 16.65
CA GLY A 102 10.34 -1.49 17.28
C GLY A 102 11.29 -2.37 16.45
N ILE A 103 10.87 -2.82 15.26
CA ILE A 103 11.68 -3.71 14.39
C ILE A 103 12.01 -3.04 13.06
N GLY A 104 10.99 -2.58 12.32
CA GLY A 104 11.21 -1.94 11.02
C GLY A 104 10.01 -2.00 10.09
N ALA A 105 10.22 -1.60 8.84
CA ALA A 105 9.19 -1.61 7.80
C ALA A 105 9.70 -2.29 6.53
N VAL A 106 8.81 -3.02 5.86
CA VAL A 106 9.05 -3.68 4.57
C VAL A 106 7.88 -3.40 3.63
N THR A 107 8.09 -3.57 2.33
CA THR A 107 7.07 -3.32 1.31
C THR A 107 6.67 -4.63 0.64
N THR A 108 5.37 -4.83 0.40
CA THR A 108 4.87 -6.04 -0.27
C THR A 108 5.29 -6.11 -1.73
N LEU A 109 5.58 -7.33 -2.18
CA LEU A 109 5.92 -7.66 -3.57
C LEU A 109 4.65 -7.85 -4.42
N GLY A 110 4.80 -8.21 -5.70
CA GLY A 110 3.69 -8.35 -6.65
C GLY A 110 2.64 -9.41 -6.26
N ASN A 111 3.00 -10.37 -5.42
CA ASN A 111 2.10 -11.38 -4.86
C ASN A 111 1.51 -10.97 -3.49
N GLY A 112 1.68 -9.70 -3.07
CA GLY A 112 1.18 -9.21 -1.78
C GLY A 112 2.00 -9.67 -0.58
N GLU A 113 3.11 -10.39 -0.79
CA GLU A 113 3.92 -10.92 0.30
C GLU A 113 5.01 -9.93 0.73
N ALA A 114 5.26 -9.90 2.04
CA ALA A 114 6.45 -9.31 2.64
C ALA A 114 6.99 -10.23 3.74
N SER A 115 8.29 -10.19 3.98
CA SER A 115 8.92 -10.96 5.06
C SER A 115 9.90 -10.12 5.85
N LEU A 116 9.91 -10.35 7.16
CA LEU A 116 10.73 -9.67 8.15
C LEU A 116 11.18 -10.67 9.21
N SER A 117 12.38 -10.50 9.76
CA SER A 117 12.84 -11.26 10.91
C SER A 117 12.33 -10.63 12.21
N VAL A 118 11.65 -11.40 13.04
CA VAL A 118 11.09 -10.95 14.33
C VAL A 118 11.59 -11.82 15.49
N PRO A 119 11.81 -11.25 16.69
CA PRO A 119 12.28 -12.02 17.84
C PRO A 119 11.27 -13.12 18.24
N VAL A 120 11.76 -14.28 18.64
CA VAL A 120 10.90 -15.36 19.15
C VAL A 120 10.31 -15.01 20.51
N ASN A 121 9.19 -15.64 20.87
CA ASN A 121 8.52 -15.44 22.16
C ASN A 121 8.21 -13.95 22.46
N SER A 122 7.97 -13.17 21.42
CA SER A 122 7.69 -11.74 21.49
C SER A 122 6.25 -11.44 21.08
N ARG A 123 5.73 -10.32 21.57
CA ARG A 123 4.43 -9.80 21.12
C ARG A 123 4.68 -8.57 20.27
N VAL A 124 4.49 -8.72 18.96
CA VAL A 124 4.74 -7.65 18.00
C VAL A 124 3.44 -6.95 17.61
N GLN A 125 3.52 -5.64 17.37
CA GLN A 125 2.44 -4.84 16.81
C GLN A 125 2.74 -4.57 15.34
N LEU A 126 1.86 -5.06 14.47
CA LEU A 126 1.93 -4.86 13.05
C LEU A 126 0.96 -3.74 12.62
N GLU A 127 1.39 -2.92 11.68
CA GLU A 127 0.58 -1.93 10.99
C GLU A 127 0.79 -2.08 9.49
N VAL A 128 -0.29 -2.07 8.72
CA VAL A 128 -0.25 -2.09 7.26
C VAL A 128 -0.87 -0.82 6.73
N THR A 129 -0.13 -0.12 5.87
CA THR A 129 -0.55 1.11 5.20
C THR A 129 -0.34 1.02 3.70
N LYS A 130 -1.25 1.63 2.94
CA LYS A 130 -1.16 1.77 1.48
C LYS A 130 -2.00 2.98 1.07
N ASP A 131 -1.47 3.83 0.21
CA ASP A 131 -2.23 4.97 -0.32
C ASP A 131 -3.50 4.49 -1.03
N GLY A 132 -4.62 5.15 -0.75
CA GLY A 132 -5.94 4.75 -1.25
C GLY A 132 -6.61 3.64 -0.43
N TYR A 133 -5.96 3.11 0.60
CA TYR A 133 -6.48 2.04 1.46
C TYR A 133 -6.58 2.46 2.93
N GLY A 134 -7.51 1.82 3.64
CA GLY A 134 -7.60 1.90 5.08
C GLY A 134 -6.36 1.34 5.77
N THR A 135 -5.96 1.95 6.88
CA THR A 135 -4.86 1.44 7.73
C THR A 135 -5.38 0.36 8.67
N THR A 136 -4.69 -0.78 8.73
CA THR A 136 -5.03 -1.88 9.64
C THR A 136 -3.88 -2.15 10.61
N ARG A 137 -4.23 -2.32 11.89
CA ARG A 137 -3.27 -2.66 12.96
C ARG A 137 -3.65 -3.98 13.60
N ARG A 138 -2.65 -4.81 13.91
CA ARG A 138 -2.87 -6.11 14.56
C ARG A 138 -1.71 -6.45 15.48
N GLN A 139 -2.03 -6.97 16.66
CA GLN A 139 -1.03 -7.53 17.56
C GLN A 139 -0.90 -9.04 17.33
N LYS A 140 0.33 -9.56 17.32
CA LYS A 140 0.62 -10.99 17.13
C LYS A 140 1.62 -11.48 18.17
N LEU A 141 1.29 -12.60 18.82
CA LEU A 141 2.26 -13.37 19.60
C LEU A 141 3.05 -14.25 18.65
N VAL A 142 4.36 -14.02 18.60
CA VAL A 142 5.32 -14.82 17.84
C VAL A 142 5.95 -15.84 18.78
N LYS A 143 5.95 -17.10 18.36
CA LYS A 143 6.58 -18.20 19.10
C LYS A 143 7.89 -18.59 18.40
N GLU A 144 8.36 -19.82 18.59
CA GLU A 144 9.63 -20.31 18.05
C GLU A 144 9.49 -21.02 16.69
N GLN A 145 8.35 -20.85 16.02
CA GLN A 145 8.07 -21.43 14.71
C GLN A 145 7.67 -20.35 13.71
N PRO A 146 8.05 -20.48 12.42
CA PRO A 146 7.65 -19.57 11.35
C PRO A 146 6.17 -19.20 11.47
N THR A 147 5.89 -17.92 11.31
CA THR A 147 4.56 -17.37 11.55
C THR A 147 4.10 -16.65 10.30
N ASP A 148 2.91 -17.01 9.83
CA ASP A 148 2.23 -16.34 8.73
C ASP A 148 1.08 -15.48 9.28
N VAL A 149 0.90 -14.29 8.68
CA VAL A 149 -0.18 -13.37 9.02
C VAL A 149 -0.79 -12.79 7.74
N GLU A 150 -2.10 -12.92 7.63
CA GLU A 150 -2.87 -12.29 6.55
C GLU A 150 -3.48 -10.98 7.03
N PHE A 151 -3.43 -9.97 6.16
CA PHE A 151 -4.12 -8.70 6.27
C PHE A 151 -5.06 -8.52 5.08
N LEU A 152 -6.34 -8.37 5.38
CA LEU A 152 -7.34 -7.92 4.44
C LEU A 152 -7.57 -6.44 4.70
N ILE A 153 -7.33 -5.61 3.69
CA ILE A 153 -7.52 -4.16 3.75
C ILE A 153 -8.40 -3.72 2.59
N SER A 154 -9.26 -2.73 2.84
CA SER A 154 -10.18 -2.19 1.86
C SER A 154 -9.76 -0.78 1.45
N ARG A 155 -10.17 -0.36 0.25
CA ARG A 155 -9.97 1.01 -0.21
C ARG A 155 -10.67 2.00 0.73
N THR A 156 -10.14 3.21 0.82
CA THR A 156 -10.80 4.27 1.58
C THR A 156 -12.03 4.73 0.80
N PRO A 157 -13.23 4.76 1.42
CA PRO A 157 -14.46 5.12 0.73
C PRO A 157 -14.34 6.46 0.00
N ALA A 158 -14.65 6.47 -1.29
CA ALA A 158 -14.59 7.65 -2.14
C ALA A 158 -15.68 7.61 -3.20
N VAL A 159 -16.01 8.78 -3.74
CA VAL A 159 -16.85 8.87 -4.95
C VAL A 159 -16.09 9.68 -5.99
N SER A 160 -16.14 9.23 -7.24
CA SER A 160 -15.58 9.93 -8.38
C SER A 160 -16.68 10.29 -9.37
N LEU A 161 -16.50 11.40 -10.08
CA LEU A 161 -17.41 11.84 -11.14
C LEU A 161 -16.59 11.96 -12.42
N ASP A 162 -17.08 11.32 -13.48
CA ASP A 162 -16.48 11.33 -14.81
C ASP A 162 -17.52 11.80 -15.83
N PRO A 163 -17.34 12.97 -16.47
CA PRO A 163 -18.24 13.45 -17.52
C PRO A 163 -17.90 12.80 -18.87
N GLU A 164 -18.92 12.49 -19.69
CA GLU A 164 -18.68 11.98 -21.05
C GLU A 164 -17.90 12.96 -21.95
N THR A 165 -18.04 14.27 -21.67
CA THR A 165 -17.31 15.33 -22.35
C THR A 165 -17.10 16.51 -21.39
N GLU A 166 -15.93 17.14 -21.49
CA GLU A 166 -15.62 18.37 -20.75
C GLU A 166 -16.13 19.64 -21.46
N ARG A 167 -16.74 19.49 -22.64
CA ARG A 167 -17.28 20.57 -23.46
C ARG A 167 -18.66 20.21 -23.99
N VAL A 168 -19.63 21.09 -23.77
CA VAL A 168 -21.02 20.91 -24.19
C VAL A 168 -21.60 22.25 -24.64
N VAL A 169 -22.55 22.23 -25.58
CA VAL A 169 -23.22 23.46 -26.00
C VAL A 169 -24.13 23.93 -24.86
N ALA A 170 -24.18 25.24 -24.63
CA ALA A 170 -25.05 25.83 -23.62
C ALA A 170 -26.53 25.53 -23.95
N GLY A 171 -27.28 25.05 -22.96
CA GLY A 171 -28.64 24.54 -23.11
C GLY A 171 -28.72 23.05 -23.48
N GLU A 172 -27.60 22.37 -23.73
CA GLU A 172 -27.56 20.93 -23.94
C GLU A 172 -27.34 20.14 -22.65
N ARG A 173 -27.61 18.84 -22.76
CA ARG A 173 -27.54 17.84 -21.71
C ARG A 173 -26.19 17.15 -21.73
N LEU A 174 -25.50 17.12 -20.59
CA LEU A 174 -24.27 16.36 -20.36
C LEU A 174 -24.59 15.10 -19.54
N SER A 175 -24.13 13.95 -20.01
CA SER A 175 -24.13 12.73 -19.20
C SER A 175 -22.87 12.65 -18.33
N VAL A 176 -23.04 12.23 -17.08
CA VAL A 176 -21.96 11.98 -16.14
C VAL A 176 -22.13 10.62 -15.48
N THR A 177 -21.02 9.96 -15.19
CA THR A 177 -20.98 8.70 -14.44
C THR A 177 -20.38 8.95 -13.07
N VAL A 178 -21.00 8.40 -12.03
CA VAL A 178 -20.48 8.42 -10.66
C VAL A 178 -20.15 7.00 -10.23
N THR A 179 -18.90 6.80 -9.83
CA THR A 179 -18.41 5.51 -9.33
C THR A 179 -17.81 5.63 -7.94
N ASP A 180 -17.71 4.51 -7.24
CA ASP A 180 -17.05 4.43 -5.94
C ASP A 180 -15.53 4.22 -6.05
N GLU A 181 -14.86 4.00 -4.92
CA GLU A 181 -13.42 3.74 -4.87
C GLU A 181 -12.98 2.47 -5.61
N TYR A 182 -13.90 1.57 -5.92
CA TYR A 182 -13.68 0.35 -6.68
C TYR A 182 -14.04 0.49 -8.16
N GLY A 183 -14.59 1.65 -8.57
CA GLY A 183 -15.06 1.90 -9.92
C GLY A 183 -16.46 1.34 -10.19
N GLU A 184 -17.18 0.91 -9.15
CA GLU A 184 -18.55 0.40 -9.28
C GLU A 184 -19.54 1.55 -9.33
N PRO A 185 -20.63 1.43 -10.12
CA PRO A 185 -21.61 2.51 -10.30
C PRO A 185 -22.35 2.83 -9.00
N VAL A 186 -22.41 4.12 -8.66
CA VAL A 186 -23.08 4.58 -7.43
C VAL A 186 -24.48 5.06 -7.76
N GLN A 187 -25.49 4.25 -7.46
CA GLN A 187 -26.89 4.64 -7.60
C GLN A 187 -27.32 5.71 -6.58
N GLY A 188 -28.08 6.71 -7.03
CA GLY A 188 -28.69 7.74 -6.19
C GLY A 188 -27.70 8.72 -5.56
N ALA A 189 -26.49 8.84 -6.10
CA ALA A 189 -25.58 9.94 -5.81
C ALA A 189 -26.19 11.26 -6.31
N SER A 190 -25.98 12.35 -5.58
CA SER A 190 -26.47 13.68 -5.98
C SER A 190 -25.38 14.42 -6.76
N VAL A 191 -25.66 14.76 -8.01
CA VAL A 191 -24.81 15.59 -8.87
C VAL A 191 -25.30 17.04 -8.85
N ARG A 192 -24.38 17.99 -8.71
CA ARG A 192 -24.64 19.44 -8.66
C ARG A 192 -23.80 20.19 -9.69
N VAL A 193 -24.32 21.31 -10.18
CA VAL A 193 -23.62 22.23 -11.10
C VAL A 193 -23.56 23.62 -10.42
N ASP A 194 -22.37 24.16 -10.21
CA ASP A 194 -22.11 25.41 -9.46
C ASP A 194 -22.84 25.51 -8.12
N ASN A 195 -22.93 24.38 -7.42
CA ASN A 195 -23.57 24.27 -6.11
C ASN A 195 -25.11 24.43 -6.11
N ASP A 196 -25.72 24.59 -7.28
CA ASP A 196 -27.17 24.58 -7.51
C ASP A 196 -27.57 23.37 -8.39
N LEU A 197 -28.85 22.99 -8.33
CA LEU A 197 -29.44 21.79 -8.95
C LEU A 197 -28.95 20.44 -8.39
N ARG A 198 -29.86 19.45 -8.32
CA ARG A 198 -29.60 18.10 -7.81
C ARG A 198 -30.24 17.07 -8.71
N VAL A 199 -29.46 16.47 -9.60
CA VAL A 199 -29.88 15.24 -10.29
C VAL A 199 -29.36 14.05 -9.49
N LYS A 200 -30.13 12.96 -9.47
CA LYS A 200 -29.70 11.71 -8.86
C LYS A 200 -29.26 10.74 -9.93
N THR A 201 -28.18 10.01 -9.67
CA THR A 201 -27.76 8.92 -10.54
C THR A 201 -28.72 7.74 -10.49
N ASP A 202 -28.84 7.04 -11.61
CA ASP A 202 -29.64 5.83 -11.77
C ASP A 202 -28.91 4.57 -11.31
N ALA A 203 -29.45 3.38 -11.63
CA ALA A 203 -28.85 2.10 -11.24
C ALA A 203 -27.47 1.84 -11.85
N ASP A 204 -27.19 2.46 -13.00
CA ASP A 204 -25.92 2.36 -13.72
C ASP A 204 -24.95 3.48 -13.30
N GLY A 205 -25.28 4.23 -12.23
CA GLY A 205 -24.45 5.32 -11.72
C GLY A 205 -24.45 6.55 -12.63
N THR A 206 -25.34 6.63 -13.61
CA THR A 206 -25.36 7.69 -14.61
C THR A 206 -26.37 8.78 -14.23
N ALA A 207 -26.05 10.04 -14.51
CA ALA A 207 -26.97 11.16 -14.40
C ALA A 207 -26.82 12.10 -15.61
N THR A 208 -27.91 12.77 -15.98
CA THR A 208 -27.87 13.81 -17.01
C THR A 208 -28.06 15.17 -16.36
N VAL A 209 -27.10 16.08 -16.57
CA VAL A 209 -27.13 17.46 -16.08
C VAL A 209 -27.30 18.43 -17.24
N ASP A 210 -28.06 19.49 -17.03
CA ASP A 210 -28.23 20.56 -18.02
C ASP A 210 -27.15 21.63 -17.78
N ILE A 211 -26.46 22.05 -18.85
CA ILE A 211 -25.45 23.12 -18.80
C ILE A 211 -26.02 24.34 -19.49
N ASP A 212 -26.80 25.15 -18.77
CA ASP A 212 -27.64 26.19 -19.38
C ASP A 212 -26.85 27.40 -19.90
N ASP A 213 -25.77 27.79 -19.23
CA ASP A 213 -25.01 29.01 -19.57
C ASP A 213 -23.62 28.69 -20.13
N PRO A 214 -23.13 29.48 -21.09
CA PRO A 214 -21.76 29.38 -21.56
C PRO A 214 -20.76 29.81 -20.47
N GLY A 215 -19.56 29.25 -20.52
CA GLY A 215 -18.50 29.50 -19.54
C GLY A 215 -18.04 28.24 -18.83
N GLU A 216 -17.15 28.40 -17.87
CA GLU A 216 -16.69 27.31 -17.00
C GLU A 216 -17.71 27.07 -15.89
N ARG A 217 -18.12 25.81 -15.73
CA ARG A 217 -19.11 25.34 -14.77
C ARG A 217 -18.48 24.24 -13.93
N GLU A 218 -18.67 24.26 -12.62
CA GLU A 218 -18.13 23.23 -11.74
C GLU A 218 -19.19 22.15 -11.47
N VAL A 219 -18.85 20.88 -11.70
CA VAL A 219 -19.71 19.74 -11.45
C VAL A 219 -19.14 18.88 -10.34
N THR A 220 -19.97 18.55 -9.35
CA THR A 220 -19.59 17.72 -8.20
C THR A 220 -20.62 16.63 -7.95
N ALA A 221 -20.17 15.46 -7.50
CA ALA A 221 -21.03 14.37 -7.03
C ALA A 221 -20.90 14.20 -5.52
N SER A 222 -21.98 13.75 -4.89
CA SER A 222 -22.00 13.45 -3.45
C SER A 222 -22.86 12.22 -3.12
N LYS A 223 -22.39 11.40 -2.18
CA LYS A 223 -23.13 10.25 -1.63
C LYS A 223 -22.97 10.21 -0.12
N GLY A 224 -24.03 10.52 0.62
CA GLY A 224 -23.95 10.64 2.07
C GLY A 224 -23.02 11.78 2.49
N SER A 225 -21.92 11.45 3.16
CA SER A 225 -20.85 12.39 3.55
C SER A 225 -19.67 12.44 2.58
N LEU A 226 -19.67 11.61 1.53
CA LEU A 226 -18.62 11.58 0.52
C LEU A 226 -18.94 12.60 -0.58
N GLU A 227 -17.93 13.35 -1.01
CA GLU A 227 -17.99 14.28 -2.13
C GLU A 227 -16.82 14.00 -3.08
N SER A 228 -17.08 14.11 -4.38
CA SER A 228 -16.05 13.94 -5.41
C SER A 228 -15.16 15.17 -5.50
N ALA A 229 -14.01 15.02 -6.15
CA ALA A 229 -13.31 16.19 -6.67
C ALA A 229 -14.23 16.96 -7.64
N PRO A 230 -14.17 18.30 -7.68
CA PRO A 230 -14.88 19.09 -8.67
C PRO A 230 -14.30 18.89 -10.06
N VAL A 231 -15.17 18.81 -11.07
CA VAL A 231 -14.80 18.73 -12.48
C VAL A 231 -15.30 19.98 -13.19
N THR A 232 -14.43 20.65 -13.94
CA THR A 232 -14.79 21.85 -14.70
C THR A 232 -15.27 21.48 -16.09
N ILE A 233 -16.50 21.85 -16.42
CA ILE A 233 -17.12 21.68 -17.74
C ILE A 233 -17.21 23.04 -18.42
N ARG A 234 -16.88 23.10 -19.71
CA ARG A 234 -17.01 24.32 -20.50
C ARG A 234 -18.28 24.31 -21.36
N GLY A 235 -19.25 25.13 -20.97
CA GLY A 235 -20.39 25.50 -21.80
C GLY A 235 -19.95 26.40 -22.95
N VAL A 236 -20.30 26.04 -24.19
CA VAL A 236 -20.03 26.83 -25.40
C VAL A 236 -21.34 27.41 -25.90
N ALA A 237 -21.38 28.71 -26.23
CA ALA A 237 -22.60 29.31 -26.78
C ALA A 237 -22.98 28.64 -28.11
N ASP A 238 -24.28 28.41 -28.31
CA ASP A 238 -24.81 27.96 -29.60
C ASP A 238 -24.63 29.09 -30.64
N GLU A 239 -23.77 28.88 -31.63
CA GLU A 239 -23.60 29.81 -32.75
C GLU A 239 -24.64 29.54 -33.85
N THR A 240 -25.92 29.61 -33.49
CA THR A 240 -27.03 29.81 -34.43
C THR A 240 -27.92 30.93 -33.85
N GLU A 241 -28.00 32.16 -34.37
CA GLU A 241 -28.10 32.62 -35.78
C GLU A 241 -27.37 33.95 -36.04
N THR A 242 -26.76 34.06 -37.24
CA THR A 242 -26.74 35.20 -38.19
C THR A 242 -25.38 35.31 -38.88
N THR A 243 -25.16 34.50 -39.92
CA THR A 243 -24.31 34.93 -41.02
C THR A 243 -25.01 36.11 -41.70
N THR A 244 -24.76 37.33 -41.25
CA THR A 244 -25.00 38.51 -42.11
C THR A 244 -24.05 38.37 -43.27
N SER A 245 -24.58 37.93 -44.41
CA SER A 245 -23.94 37.90 -45.71
C SER A 245 -23.26 39.25 -45.99
N THR A 246 -21.94 39.29 -45.90
CA THR A 246 -21.16 40.29 -46.63
C THR A 246 -20.70 39.64 -47.92
N SER A 247 -21.50 39.83 -48.97
CA SER A 247 -21.07 39.53 -50.34
C SER A 247 -19.94 40.49 -50.71
N THR A 248 -18.71 39.98 -50.78
CA THR A 248 -17.63 40.64 -51.51
C THR A 248 -17.36 39.80 -52.75
N SER A 249 -18.01 40.18 -53.85
CA SER A 249 -17.64 39.69 -55.18
C SER A 249 -16.28 40.29 -55.57
N ALA A 250 -15.31 39.43 -55.86
CA ALA A 250 -14.14 39.77 -56.66
C ALA A 250 -13.84 38.58 -57.57
N ASP A 251 -14.43 38.62 -58.77
CA ASP A 251 -13.93 37.90 -59.93
C ASP A 251 -12.50 38.39 -60.25
N THR A 252 -11.57 37.47 -60.48
CA THR A 252 -10.63 37.50 -61.62
C THR A 252 -9.88 36.16 -61.66
N SER A 253 -10.21 35.36 -62.67
CA SER A 253 -9.41 34.24 -63.14
C SER A 253 -8.04 34.70 -63.64
N THR A 254 -7.02 33.85 -63.53
CA THR A 254 -6.25 33.34 -64.68
C THR A 254 -5.12 32.44 -64.15
N GLU A 255 -5.04 31.26 -64.77
CA GLU A 255 -4.05 30.20 -64.63
C GLU A 255 -2.62 30.68 -64.97
N THR A 256 -1.61 29.90 -64.56
CA THR A 256 -0.54 29.38 -65.45
C THR A 256 0.62 28.78 -64.63
N ASP A 257 0.80 27.48 -64.84
CA ASP A 257 2.02 26.67 -64.99
C ASP A 257 3.22 26.75 -64.01
N THR A 258 3.45 25.60 -63.36
CA THR A 258 4.66 24.74 -63.46
C THR A 258 5.95 25.38 -64.03
N GLU A 259 7.02 25.44 -63.23
CA GLU A 259 8.26 24.66 -63.47
C GLU A 259 9.29 24.75 -62.33
N THR A 260 9.86 23.56 -62.07
CA THR A 260 11.14 23.18 -61.46
C THR A 260 12.30 24.19 -61.61
N GLN A 261 13.09 24.42 -60.55
CA GLN A 261 14.54 24.09 -60.50
C GLN A 261 15.26 24.57 -59.22
N THR A 262 16.12 23.67 -58.76
CA THR A 262 17.22 23.77 -57.80
C THR A 262 18.19 24.94 -58.05
N ALA A 263 18.63 25.63 -57.00
CA ALA A 263 20.00 26.14 -56.89
C ALA A 263 20.40 26.41 -55.43
N THR A 264 21.55 25.83 -55.09
CA THR A 264 22.40 25.96 -53.90
C THR A 264 22.89 27.40 -53.69
N GLU A 265 23.03 27.87 -52.45
CA GLU A 265 24.33 28.21 -51.84
C GLU A 265 24.20 28.86 -50.43
N GLU A 266 24.93 28.22 -49.52
CA GLU A 266 25.78 28.74 -48.43
C GLU A 266 25.31 29.87 -47.49
N SER A 267 25.13 29.50 -46.21
CA SER A 267 25.79 30.25 -45.12
C SER A 267 26.01 29.37 -43.87
N VAL A 268 27.28 29.18 -43.53
CA VAL A 268 27.84 28.69 -42.26
C VAL A 268 28.75 29.85 -41.80
N PRO A 269 28.78 30.31 -40.52
CA PRO A 269 29.27 29.49 -39.40
C PRO A 269 28.75 29.79 -37.98
N GLY A 270 28.99 28.85 -37.06
CA GLY A 270 28.88 29.11 -35.62
C GLY A 270 29.04 27.86 -34.74
N PHE A 271 30.29 27.50 -34.44
CA PHE A 271 30.71 26.36 -33.62
C PHE A 271 30.21 26.40 -32.16
N GLY A 272 29.95 25.21 -31.62
CA GLY A 272 29.83 24.95 -30.18
C GLY A 272 29.92 23.44 -29.90
N VAL A 273 31.13 22.88 -30.00
CA VAL A 273 31.42 21.47 -29.63
C VAL A 273 31.61 21.38 -28.12
N VAL A 274 30.90 20.48 -27.44
CA VAL A 274 31.47 19.68 -26.35
C VAL A 274 30.94 18.24 -26.43
N VAL A 275 31.89 17.31 -26.51
CA VAL A 275 31.76 15.86 -26.50
C VAL A 275 31.68 15.34 -25.07
N GLY A 276 30.90 14.28 -24.84
CA GLY A 276 30.96 13.44 -23.63
C GLY A 276 30.30 12.08 -23.82
N VAL A 277 31.10 11.05 -24.14
CA VAL A 277 30.75 9.63 -24.32
C VAL A 277 31.03 8.87 -23.02
N VAL A 278 30.14 7.96 -22.56
CA VAL A 278 30.40 6.66 -21.86
C VAL A 278 29.07 5.87 -21.85
N ALA A 279 28.84 4.76 -22.60
CA ALA A 279 29.25 3.35 -22.48
C ALA A 279 28.57 2.51 -21.35
N MET A 280 27.79 1.48 -21.71
CA MET A 280 27.51 0.22 -20.94
C MET A 280 26.43 -0.59 -21.68
N MET A 281 26.33 -1.92 -21.66
CA MET A 281 27.21 -3.06 -21.36
C MET A 281 26.47 -4.31 -21.87
N THR A 282 27.23 -5.27 -22.37
CA THR A 282 26.80 -6.55 -22.95
C THR A 282 26.15 -7.51 -21.92
N PHE A 283 25.09 -8.20 -22.34
CA PHE A 283 24.45 -9.31 -21.62
C PHE A 283 25.16 -10.63 -21.98
N LEU A 284 25.69 -11.36 -20.99
CA LEU A 284 26.18 -12.73 -21.13
C LEU A 284 25.33 -13.65 -20.25
N ALA A 285 24.50 -14.46 -20.89
CA ALA A 285 23.78 -15.55 -20.26
C ALA A 285 24.70 -16.78 -20.17
N ALA A 286 24.94 -17.25 -18.94
CA ALA A 286 25.56 -18.55 -18.69
C ALA A 286 24.55 -19.44 -17.95
N ALA A 287 23.90 -20.32 -18.71
CA ALA A 287 23.20 -21.48 -18.17
C ALA A 287 24.26 -22.47 -17.65
N ARG A 288 24.16 -22.84 -16.36
CA ARG A 288 24.82 -24.03 -15.82
C ARG A 288 23.74 -25.01 -15.37
N HIS A 289 23.65 -26.08 -16.14
CA HIS A 289 22.96 -27.32 -15.82
C HIS A 289 24.04 -28.34 -15.45
N ARG A 290 23.88 -29.03 -14.31
CA ARG A 290 24.41 -30.37 -13.99
C ARG A 290 23.85 -30.77 -12.62
N GLU A 291 22.91 -31.72 -12.61
CA GLU A 291 23.08 -33.17 -12.37
C GLU A 291 22.76 -33.50 -10.92
#